data_AF-A0A523QM92-F1
#
_entry.id   AF-A0A523QM92-F1
#
_cell.length_a   1.000
_cell.length_b   1.000
_cell.length_c   1.000
_cell.angle_alpha   90.00
_cell.angle_beta   90.00
_cell.angle_gamma   90.00
#
_symmetry.space_group_name_H-M   'P 1'
#
loop_
_entity.id
_entity.type
_entity.pdbx_description
1 polymer ?
#
loop_
_entity_poly.entity_id
_entity_poly.type
_entity_poly.pdbx_seq_one_letter_code
_entity_poly.pdbx_strand_id
1 'polypeptide(L)'
;LSKLLKNVQKGREIIITDRGKAVGKIVPMPADSLPLAERIHELERQGWIEPRKKKTVKKLLIPIPIPDGLAQKFLQEDRDL
;
A
#
# COMPACT_ATOMS: atom_id res chain seq x y z
N LEU A 1 20.29 -9.82 -27.59
CA LEU A 1 19.73 -9.87 -26.22
C LEU A 1 19.00 -8.59 -25.77
N SER A 2 19.53 -7.39 -26.06
CA SER A 2 18.99 -6.09 -25.59
C SER A 2 17.55 -5.74 -26.06
N LYS A 3 17.08 -6.27 -27.20
CA LYS A 3 15.74 -5.99 -27.74
C LYS A 3 14.59 -6.68 -26.98
N LEU A 4 14.88 -7.82 -26.33
CA LEU A 4 13.88 -8.59 -25.59
C LEU A 4 13.55 -7.91 -24.25
N LEU A 5 14.56 -7.36 -23.57
CA LEU A 5 14.41 -6.66 -22.29
C LEU A 5 13.52 -5.40 -22.39
N LYS A 6 13.60 -4.67 -23.51
CA LYS A 6 12.74 -3.49 -23.76
C LYS A 6 11.26 -3.85 -23.92
N ASN A 7 10.94 -5.05 -24.39
CA ASN A 7 9.56 -5.51 -24.52
C ASN A 7 9.00 -5.99 -23.17
N VAL A 8 9.83 -6.59 -22.33
CA VAL A 8 9.47 -6.95 -20.95
C VAL A 8 9.19 -5.70 -20.12
N GLN A 9 10.03 -4.67 -20.20
CA GLN A 9 9.80 -3.38 -19.52
C GLN A 9 8.50 -2.67 -19.93
N LYS A 10 7.97 -2.96 -21.12
CA LYS A 10 6.67 -2.43 -21.59
C LYS A 10 5.47 -3.25 -21.11
N GLY A 11 5.66 -4.18 -20.18
CA GLY A 11 4.60 -4.97 -19.57
C GLY A 11 4.27 -6.27 -20.30
N ARG A 12 5.07 -6.69 -21.29
CA ARG A 12 4.85 -7.99 -21.95
C ARG A 12 5.58 -9.11 -21.22
N GLU A 13 4.83 -10.14 -20.85
CA GLU A 13 5.41 -11.37 -20.33
C GLU A 13 6.04 -12.20 -21.46
N ILE A 14 7.25 -12.72 -21.25
CA ILE A 14 7.94 -13.56 -22.23
C ILE A 14 8.25 -14.90 -21.58
N ILE A 15 7.76 -15.98 -22.18
CA ILE A 15 8.06 -17.36 -21.78
C ILE A 15 9.26 -17.83 -22.60
N ILE A 16 10.36 -18.20 -21.93
CA ILE A 16 11.50 -18.85 -22.57
C ILE A 16 11.18 -20.34 -22.69
N THR A 17 11.15 -20.82 -23.93
CA THR A 17 10.99 -22.23 -24.25
C THR A 17 12.29 -22.79 -24.81
N ASP A 18 12.65 -24.00 -24.37
CA ASP A 18 13.69 -24.82 -25.01
C ASP A 18 13.03 -26.13 -25.50
N ARG A 19 13.21 -26.44 -26.79
CA ARG A 19 12.60 -27.61 -27.47
C ARG A 19 11.09 -27.77 -27.20
N GLY A 20 10.36 -26.66 -27.18
CA GLY A 20 8.91 -26.65 -26.95
C GLY A 20 8.47 -26.81 -25.49
N LYS A 21 9.40 -26.95 -24.53
CA LYS A 21 9.12 -26.97 -23.10
C LYS A 21 9.46 -25.61 -22.48
N ALA A 22 8.54 -25.06 -21.70
CA ALA A 22 8.79 -23.82 -20.95
C ALA A 22 9.86 -24.08 -19.88
N VAL A 23 11.00 -23.40 -20.00
CA VAL A 23 12.16 -23.54 -19.09
C VAL A 23 12.35 -22.33 -18.19
N GLY A 24 11.67 -21.21 -18.47
CA GLY A 24 11.68 -20.02 -17.61
C GLY A 24 10.68 -18.96 -18.06
N LYS A 25 10.27 -18.09 -17.14
CA LYS A 25 9.38 -16.95 -17.40
C LYS A 25 10.12 -15.65 -17.06
N ILE A 26 10.14 -14.70 -17.98
CA ILE A 26 10.58 -13.34 -17.71
C ILE A 26 9.33 -12.48 -17.54
N VAL A 27 9.18 -11.92 -16.34
CA VAL A 27 8.11 -10.98 -15.98
C VAL A 27 8.67 -9.58 -15.77
N PRO A 28 7.92 -8.52 -16.08
CA PRO A 28 8.27 -7.18 -15.66
C PRO A 28 8.28 -7.10 -14.13
N MET A 29 9.44 -6.79 -13.56
CA MET A 29 9.52 -6.34 -12.17
C MET A 29 9.21 -4.83 -12.20
N PRO A 30 8.13 -4.37 -11.54
CA PRO A 30 7.83 -2.94 -11.48
C PRO A 30 9.05 -2.23 -10.87
N ALA A 31 9.38 -1.04 -11.41
CA ALA A 31 10.48 -0.23 -10.90
C ALA A 31 10.33 0.11 -9.39
N ASP A 32 9.12 -0.05 -8.86
CA ASP A 32 8.74 0.17 -7.46
C ASP A 32 8.77 -1.10 -6.62
N SER A 33 9.94 -1.70 -6.42
CA SER A 33 10.11 -2.51 -5.21
C SER A 33 11.36 -2.10 -4.45
N LEU A 34 11.44 -0.81 -4.13
CA LEU A 34 12.12 -0.42 -2.90
C LEU A 34 11.56 -1.33 -1.79
N PRO A 35 12.41 -2.03 -1.04
CA PRO A 35 11.97 -2.82 0.11
C PRO A 35 11.07 -1.97 0.99
N LEU A 36 10.06 -2.59 1.61
CA LEU A 36 9.06 -1.88 2.42
C LEU A 36 9.70 -0.89 3.42
N ALA A 37 10.83 -1.27 4.00
CA ALA A 37 11.61 -0.42 4.90
C ALA A 37 12.08 0.89 4.25
N GLU A 38 12.60 0.84 3.01
CA GLU A 38 13.06 2.03 2.31
C GLU A 38 11.91 2.92 1.87
N ARG A 39 10.77 2.32 1.48
CA ARG A 39 9.55 3.08 1.19
C ARG A 39 9.04 3.83 2.43
N ILE A 40 9.05 3.19 3.59
CA ILE A 40 8.67 3.83 4.86
C ILE A 40 9.63 4.96 5.19
N HIS A 41 10.94 4.75 5.05
CA HIS A 41 11.94 5.78 5.30
C HIS A 41 11.78 7.00 4.37
N GLU A 42 11.51 6.77 3.08
CA GLU A 42 11.26 7.84 2.11
C GLU A 42 10.04 8.68 2.51
N LEU A 43 8.96 8.02 2.94
CA LEU A 43 7.74 8.68 3.41
C LEU A 43 7.96 9.46 4.72
N GLU A 44 8.77 8.95 5.64
CA GLU A 44 9.20 9.67 6.85
C GLU A 44 10.06 10.89 6.50
N ARG A 45 11.01 10.74 5.57
CA ARG A 45 11.90 11.83 5.12
C ARG A 45 11.12 12.97 4.47
N GLN A 46 10.10 12.63 3.70
CA GLN A 46 9.22 13.59 3.06
C GLN A 46 8.17 14.18 4.04
N GLY A 47 8.06 13.65 5.26
CA GLY A 47 7.14 14.13 6.28
C GLY A 47 5.69 13.67 6.10
N TRP A 48 5.41 12.72 5.21
CA TRP A 48 4.06 12.16 5.02
C TRP A 48 3.62 11.31 6.20
N ILE A 49 4.57 10.64 6.85
CA ILE A 49 4.34 9.81 8.03
C ILE A 49 5.37 10.15 9.11
N GLU A 50 5.02 9.92 10.37
CA GLU A 50 5.95 10.07 11.48
C GLU A 50 6.43 8.69 11.97
N PRO A 51 7.69 8.61 12.44
CA PRO A 51 8.15 7.41 13.12
C PRO A 51 7.31 7.16 14.37
N ARG A 52 7.09 5.88 14.66
CA ARG A 52 6.25 5.47 15.79
C ARG A 52 6.80 6.03 17.10
N LYS A 53 6.15 7.05 17.65
CA LYS A 53 6.45 7.59 18.98
C LYS A 53 6.21 6.50 20.04
N LYS A 54 7.18 6.27 20.92
CA LYS A 54 7.01 5.37 22.08
C LYS A 54 5.81 5.88 22.87
N LYS A 55 4.73 5.10 22.95
CA LYS A 55 3.49 5.52 23.59
C LYS A 55 3.75 5.74 25.09
N THR A 56 3.78 6.99 25.53
CA THR A 56 3.02 7.34 26.74
C THR A 56 1.58 7.03 26.37
N VAL A 57 0.95 6.07 27.02
CA VAL A 57 -0.49 5.81 26.82
C VAL A 57 -1.18 7.11 27.22
N LYS A 58 -1.50 7.97 26.25
CA LYS A 58 -2.36 9.12 26.50
C LYS A 58 -3.63 8.52 27.08
N LYS A 59 -3.91 8.83 28.34
CA LYS A 59 -5.13 8.43 29.02
C LYS A 59 -6.27 8.89 28.13
N LEU A 60 -6.93 7.95 27.46
CA LEU A 60 -8.06 8.27 26.59
C LEU A 60 -9.06 9.02 27.45
N LEU A 61 -9.54 10.15 26.94
CA LEU A 61 -10.59 10.89 27.61
C LEU A 61 -11.83 9.98 27.69
N ILE A 62 -12.47 9.96 28.85
CA ILE A 62 -13.69 9.19 29.05
C ILE A 62 -14.75 9.80 28.13
N PRO A 63 -15.48 9.01 27.33
CA PRO A 63 -16.52 9.54 26.46
C PRO A 63 -17.59 10.25 27.29
N ILE A 64 -18.12 11.35 26.74
CA ILE A 64 -19.25 12.06 27.35
C ILE A 64 -20.50 11.18 27.16
N PRO A 65 -21.22 10.83 28.24
CA PRO A 65 -22.46 10.07 28.11
C PRO A 65 -23.50 10.94 27.41
N ILE A 66 -24.05 10.41 26.33
CA ILE A 66 -25.16 11.00 25.59
C ILE A 66 -26.38 10.08 25.71
N PRO A 67 -27.60 10.60 25.53
CA PRO A 67 -28.79 9.75 25.48
C PRO A 67 -28.66 8.65 24.42
N ASP A 68 -29.18 7.46 24.73
CA ASP A 68 -29.14 6.31 23.85
C ASP A 68 -29.76 6.64 22.48
N GLY A 69 -29.11 6.20 21.40
CA GLY A 69 -29.57 6.41 20.03
C GLY A 69 -29.30 7.79 19.43
N LEU A 70 -28.86 8.78 20.22
CA LEU A 70 -28.62 10.14 19.72
C LEU A 70 -27.43 10.23 18.74
N ALA A 71 -26.34 9.50 19.01
CA ALA A 71 -25.22 9.40 18.06
C ALA A 71 -25.64 8.73 16.75
N GLN A 72 -26.47 7.67 16.82
CA GLN A 72 -26.94 6.96 15.63
C GLN A 72 -27.81 7.86 14.75
N LYS A 73 -28.66 8.69 15.36
CA LYS A 73 -29.49 9.64 14.64
C LYS A 73 -28.64 10.64 13.83
N PHE A 74 -27.61 11.25 14.44
CA PHE A 74 -26.72 12.17 13.73
C PHE A 74 -25.95 11.49 12.59
N LEU A 75 -25.50 10.25 12.78
CA LEU A 75 -24.83 9.49 11.71
C LEU A 75 -25.78 9.14 10.56
N GLN A 76 -27.07 8.94 10.83
CA GLN A 76 -28.08 8.68 9.83
C GLN A 76 -28.35 9.94 9.00
N GLU A 77 -28.55 11.08 9.67
CA GLU A 77 -28.78 12.38 9.03
C GLU A 77 -27.63 12.79 8.12
N ASP A 78 -26.36 12.56 8.51
CA ASP A 78 -25.18 12.88 7.69
C ASP A 78 -25.06 12.00 6.43
N ARG A 79 -25.58 10.77 6.47
CA ARG A 79 -25.53 9.82 5.34
C ARG A 79 -26.66 9.99 4.34
N ASP A 80 -27.79 10.50 4.81
CA ASP A 80 -29.01 10.69 4.00
C ASP A 80 -29.12 12.14 3.45
N LEU A 81 -28.08 12.97 3.61
CA LEU A 81 -27.86 14.24 2.92
C LEU A 81 -27.28 14.05 1.50
#